data_AF-A0A7R9CKL7-F1
#
_entry.id   AF-A0A7R9CKL7-F1
#
_cell.length_a   1.000
_cell.length_b   1.000
_cell.length_c   1.000
_cell.angle_alpha   90.00
_cell.angle_beta   90.00
_cell.angle_gamma   90.00
#
_symmetry.space_group_name_H-M   'P 1'
#
loop_
_entity.id
_entity.type
_entity.pdbx_description
1 polymer ?
#
loop_
_entity_poly.entity_id
_entity_poly.type
_entity_poly.pdbx_seq_one_letter_code
_entity_poly.pdbx_strand_id
1 'polypeptide(L)'
;MGVYHSAGPYRNLLVAAVFRLCEIERRAVDVNLIHLLSPEVGSTLMWFLRRWSLSYLLPVERLYSEMSMALLTAFGKDTEGALWTMNFLLGKIESNLRSFYCETGLIKDTIQLLIALCDMKEKGSCVVKSDCLLNIIKLQSTMEQGALPQVAKRGLFKALVLVGSAVESQARADYWAQSNAVLVAGRCMLRLSSLLLSEGTTSSHVRKPLTFRSEF
;
A
#
# COMPACT_ATOMS: atom_id res chain seq x y z
N MET A 1 -27.42 -21.08 30.11
CA MET A 1 -27.22 -20.55 28.74
C MET A 1 -26.20 -19.43 28.85
N GLY A 2 -25.06 -19.59 28.18
CA GLY A 2 -23.81 -18.90 28.49
C GLY A 2 -23.87 -17.38 28.35
N VAL A 3 -23.38 -16.70 29.39
CA VAL A 3 -23.14 -15.27 29.45
C VAL A 3 -22.13 -14.89 28.37
N TYR A 4 -22.52 -14.02 27.44
CA TYR A 4 -21.60 -13.39 26.49
C TYR A 4 -20.54 -12.65 27.31
N HIS A 5 -19.36 -13.25 27.40
CA HIS A 5 -18.19 -12.60 27.99
C HIS A 5 -17.85 -11.42 27.08
N SER A 6 -18.21 -10.23 27.54
CA SER A 6 -17.78 -8.95 26.98
C SER A 6 -16.27 -8.99 26.78
N ALA A 7 -15.83 -9.01 25.52
CA ALA A 7 -14.44 -8.74 25.19
C ALA A 7 -14.08 -7.38 25.77
N GLY A 8 -13.23 -7.35 26.81
CA GLY A 8 -13.01 -6.15 27.62
C GLY A 8 -12.45 -4.93 26.84
N PRO A 9 -12.59 -3.71 27.39
CA PRO A 9 -12.29 -2.42 26.73
C PRO A 9 -10.82 -2.19 26.33
N TYR A 10 -9.91 -3.10 26.69
CA TYR A 10 -8.46 -2.90 26.63
C TYR A 10 -7.85 -3.18 25.25
N ARG A 11 -8.48 -4.04 24.43
CA ARG A 11 -7.90 -4.50 23.15
C ARG A 11 -7.92 -3.44 22.05
N ASN A 12 -8.91 -2.54 22.05
CA ASN A 12 -8.98 -1.43 21.10
C ASN A 12 -8.13 -0.23 21.53
N LEU A 13 -7.67 -0.20 22.79
CA LEU A 13 -6.97 0.95 23.37
C LEU A 13 -5.58 1.14 22.74
N LEU A 14 -4.87 0.04 22.45
CA LEU A 14 -3.52 0.10 21.88
C LEU A 14 -3.54 0.63 20.44
N VAL A 15 -4.42 0.09 19.59
CA VAL A 15 -4.54 0.53 18.19
C VAL A 15 -5.03 1.97 18.13
N ALA A 16 -6.00 2.33 18.98
CA ALA A 16 -6.44 3.72 19.10
C ALA A 16 -5.31 4.65 19.56
N ALA A 17 -4.46 4.22 20.49
CA ALA A 17 -3.28 5.00 20.91
C ALA A 17 -2.28 5.18 19.76
N VAL A 18 -2.04 4.15 18.96
CA VAL A 18 -1.19 4.22 17.78
C VAL A 18 -1.76 5.18 16.73
N PHE A 19 -3.06 5.12 16.43
CA PHE A 19 -3.70 6.06 15.51
C PHE A 19 -3.64 7.49 16.03
N ARG A 20 -3.83 7.71 17.34
CA ARG A 20 -3.64 9.02 17.97
C ARG A 20 -2.20 9.51 17.81
N LEU A 21 -1.21 8.64 17.97
CA LEU A 21 0.20 9.03 17.79
C LEU A 21 0.50 9.42 16.34
N CYS A 22 -0.01 8.67 15.36
CA CYS A 22 0.10 9.03 13.94
C CYS A 22 -0.57 10.38 13.63
N GLU A 23 -1.70 10.68 14.26
CA GLU A 23 -2.40 11.95 14.11
C GLU A 23 -1.63 13.11 14.75
N ILE A 24 -1.01 12.91 15.92
CA ILE A 24 -0.13 13.90 16.54
C ILE A 24 1.06 14.19 15.64
N GLU A 25 1.70 13.15 15.10
CA GLU A 25 2.82 13.29 14.15
C GLU A 25 2.41 14.09 12.92
N ARG A 26 1.23 13.79 12.35
CA ARG A 26 0.67 14.52 11.20
C ARG A 26 0.43 15.99 11.51
N ARG A 27 -0.17 16.30 12.65
CA ARG A 27 -0.39 17.69 13.08
C ARG A 27 0.90 18.45 13.30
N ALA A 28 1.91 17.81 13.88
CA ALA A 28 3.23 18.41 14.06
C ALA A 28 3.89 18.72 12.70
N VAL A 29 3.73 17.84 11.71
CA VAL A 29 4.15 18.11 10.32
C VAL A 29 3.39 19.31 9.74
N ASP A 30 2.07 19.40 9.91
CA ASP A 30 1.24 20.48 9.37
C ASP A 30 1.64 21.87 9.91
N VAL A 31 2.19 21.94 11.13
CA VAL A 31 2.70 23.18 11.74
C VAL A 31 4.22 23.36 11.60
N ASN A 32 4.87 22.64 10.68
CA ASN A 32 6.31 22.69 10.41
C ASN A 32 7.23 22.32 11.60
N LEU A 33 6.72 21.55 12.56
CA LEU A 33 7.48 21.02 13.71
C LEU A 33 8.11 19.65 13.43
N ILE A 34 8.32 19.30 12.15
CA ILE A 34 8.88 18.01 11.74
C ILE A 34 10.26 17.73 12.35
N HIS A 35 11.06 18.78 12.57
CA HIS A 35 12.40 18.68 13.15
C HIS A 35 12.40 18.24 14.64
N LEU A 36 11.24 18.24 15.30
CA LEU A 36 11.07 17.73 16.67
C LEU A 36 10.63 16.26 16.70
N LEU A 37 10.29 15.68 15.54
CA LEU A 37 9.82 14.31 15.43
C LEU A 37 11.00 13.37 15.21
N SER A 38 10.98 12.21 15.86
CA SER A 38 11.96 11.16 15.62
C SER A 38 11.52 10.27 14.44
N PRO A 39 12.33 10.17 13.36
CA PRO A 39 12.06 9.25 12.26
C PRO A 39 11.95 7.79 12.72
N GLU A 40 12.65 7.40 13.78
CA GLU A 40 12.67 6.07 14.38
C GLU A 40 11.32 5.72 15.02
N VAL A 41 10.66 6.71 15.64
CA VAL A 41 9.27 6.57 16.10
C VAL A 41 8.36 6.35 14.89
N GLY A 42 8.52 7.15 13.83
CA GLY A 42 7.81 6.96 12.57
C GLY A 42 7.98 5.55 11.99
N SER A 43 9.21 5.03 11.98
CA SER A 43 9.53 3.69 11.49
C SER A 43 8.85 2.61 12.33
N THR A 44 8.88 2.77 13.66
CA THR A 44 8.21 1.86 14.61
C THR A 44 6.70 1.85 14.39
N LEU A 45 6.10 3.03 14.15
CA LEU A 45 4.69 3.17 13.80
C LEU A 45 4.36 2.44 12.49
N MET A 46 5.13 2.66 11.42
CA MET A 46 4.90 2.02 10.13
C MET A 46 5.03 0.50 10.21
N TRP A 47 6.03 0.00 10.94
CA TRP A 47 6.21 -1.42 11.20
C TRP A 47 5.01 -2.02 11.96
N PHE A 48 4.53 -1.33 13.00
CA PHE A 48 3.39 -1.79 13.80
C PHE A 48 2.14 -1.82 12.93
N LEU A 49 1.83 -0.72 12.23
CA LEU A 49 0.67 -0.62 11.35
C LEU A 49 0.70 -1.68 10.25
N ARG A 50 1.87 -2.01 9.72
CA ARG A 50 2.03 -3.08 8.73
C ARG A 50 1.65 -4.43 9.32
N ARG A 51 2.20 -4.79 10.47
CA ARG A 51 1.86 -6.08 11.13
C ARG A 51 0.39 -6.14 11.54
N TRP A 52 -0.11 -5.04 12.09
CA TRP A 52 -1.49 -4.93 12.53
C TRP A 52 -2.47 -5.05 11.37
N SER A 53 -2.27 -4.28 10.29
CA SER A 53 -3.14 -4.30 9.11
C SER A 53 -3.18 -5.66 8.44
N LEU A 54 -2.05 -6.38 8.36
CA LEU A 54 -2.02 -7.74 7.80
C LEU A 54 -2.93 -8.71 8.55
N SER A 55 -3.09 -8.53 9.87
CA SER A 55 -3.79 -9.49 10.73
C SER A 55 -5.23 -9.09 11.05
N TYR A 56 -5.49 -7.78 11.20
CA TYR A 56 -6.72 -7.27 11.82
C TYR A 56 -7.54 -6.34 10.93
N LEU A 57 -6.98 -5.83 9.82
CA LEU A 57 -7.72 -5.01 8.88
C LEU A 57 -8.21 -5.87 7.72
N LEU A 58 -9.52 -5.88 7.47
CA LEU A 58 -10.17 -6.74 6.48
C LEU A 58 -9.72 -8.21 6.62
N PRO A 59 -9.91 -8.82 7.82
CA PRO A 59 -9.50 -10.19 8.05
C PRO A 59 -10.35 -11.15 7.22
N VAL A 60 -9.70 -12.17 6.66
CA VAL A 60 -10.41 -13.22 5.93
C VAL A 60 -11.00 -14.19 6.95
N GLU A 61 -12.28 -14.02 7.28
CA GLU A 61 -12.97 -14.74 8.36
C GLU A 61 -12.80 -16.26 8.30
N ARG A 62 -12.80 -16.84 7.10
CA ARG A 62 -12.64 -18.30 6.88
C ARG A 62 -11.31 -18.89 7.36
N LEU A 63 -10.32 -18.06 7.67
CA LEU A 63 -9.00 -18.49 8.17
C LEU A 63 -8.97 -18.66 9.69
N TYR A 64 -10.04 -18.26 10.39
CA TYR A 64 -10.11 -18.28 11.85
C TYR A 64 -11.29 -19.13 12.30
N SER A 65 -11.06 -20.02 13.27
CA SER A 65 -12.14 -20.79 13.90
C SER A 65 -13.06 -19.91 14.75
N GLU A 66 -12.48 -18.89 15.39
CA GLU A 66 -13.20 -17.90 16.19
C GLU A 66 -12.52 -16.53 16.03
N MET A 67 -13.33 -15.47 15.89
CA MET A 67 -12.84 -14.09 15.86
C MET A 67 -13.75 -13.18 16.69
N SER A 68 -13.15 -12.19 17.35
CA SER A 68 -13.90 -11.23 18.17
C SER A 68 -14.88 -10.44 17.32
N MET A 69 -16.16 -10.47 17.69
CA MET A 69 -17.21 -9.67 17.03
C MET A 69 -16.85 -8.18 17.01
N ALA A 70 -16.28 -7.65 18.09
CA ALA A 70 -15.86 -6.25 18.15
C ALA A 70 -14.80 -5.88 17.09
N LEU A 71 -13.92 -6.82 16.72
CA LEU A 71 -12.94 -6.61 15.65
C LEU A 71 -13.58 -6.70 14.28
N LEU A 72 -14.49 -7.66 14.07
CA LEU A 72 -15.21 -7.78 12.79
C LEU A 72 -16.11 -6.58 12.54
N THR A 73 -16.81 -6.08 13.55
CA THR A 73 -17.66 -4.88 13.40
C THR A 73 -16.87 -3.61 13.13
N ALA A 74 -15.63 -3.52 13.63
CA ALA A 74 -14.79 -2.33 13.48
C ALA A 74 -13.91 -2.36 12.22
N PHE A 75 -13.39 -3.53 11.84
CA PHE A 75 -12.36 -3.68 10.81
C PHE A 75 -12.65 -4.80 9.81
N GLY A 76 -13.83 -5.44 9.89
CA GLY A 76 -14.29 -6.46 8.97
C GLY A 76 -14.61 -5.93 7.59
N LYS A 77 -14.87 -6.85 6.67
CA LYS A 77 -15.29 -6.54 5.32
C LYS A 77 -16.59 -5.74 5.31
N ASP A 78 -16.70 -4.79 4.39
CA ASP A 78 -17.88 -3.93 4.20
C ASP A 78 -18.27 -3.08 5.43
N THR A 79 -17.35 -2.91 6.39
CA THR A 79 -17.55 -2.00 7.53
C THR A 79 -17.04 -0.60 7.22
N GLU A 80 -17.74 0.42 7.73
CA GLU A 80 -17.29 1.82 7.64
C GLU A 80 -15.93 2.01 8.33
N GLY A 81 -15.70 1.34 9.46
CA GLY A 81 -14.44 1.43 10.20
C GLY A 81 -13.25 0.88 9.42
N ALA A 82 -13.41 -0.20 8.64
CA ALA A 82 -12.37 -0.70 7.76
C ALA A 82 -12.06 0.29 6.63
N LEU A 83 -13.08 0.87 5.98
CA LEU A 83 -12.89 1.87 4.92
C LEU A 83 -12.21 3.13 5.45
N TRP A 84 -12.67 3.64 6.59
CA TRP A 84 -12.05 4.78 7.27
C TRP A 84 -10.59 4.49 7.60
N THR A 85 -10.30 3.32 8.15
CA THR A 85 -8.94 2.91 8.51
C THR A 85 -8.05 2.79 7.28
N MET A 86 -8.54 2.23 6.17
CA MET A 86 -7.80 2.18 4.91
C MET A 86 -7.42 3.58 4.43
N ASN A 87 -8.39 4.51 4.41
CA ASN A 87 -8.14 5.90 4.00
C ASN A 87 -7.16 6.61 4.96
N PHE A 88 -7.29 6.37 6.27
CA PHE A 88 -6.37 6.90 7.28
C PHE A 88 -4.93 6.42 7.03
N LEU A 89 -4.73 5.12 6.79
CA LEU A 89 -3.41 4.56 6.53
C LEU A 89 -2.81 5.08 5.22
N LEU A 90 -3.61 5.19 4.16
CA LEU A 90 -3.14 5.74 2.88
C LEU A 90 -2.76 7.22 3.01
N GLY A 91 -3.57 8.03 3.71
CA GLY A 91 -3.23 9.42 4.01
C GLY A 91 -1.97 9.55 4.88
N LYS A 92 -1.74 8.60 5.79
CA LYS A 92 -0.51 8.55 6.60
C LYS A 92 0.71 8.21 5.75
N ILE A 93 0.60 7.25 4.83
CA ILE A 93 1.64 6.93 3.85
C ILE A 93 1.98 8.17 3.01
N GLU A 94 0.95 8.84 2.51
CA GLU A 94 1.09 10.05 1.70
C GLU A 94 1.86 11.16 2.45
N SER A 95 1.45 11.44 3.69
CA SER A 95 2.11 12.42 4.57
C SER A 95 3.58 12.06 4.79
N ASN A 96 3.89 10.79 5.08
CA ASN A 96 5.26 10.36 5.31
C ASN A 96 6.14 10.52 4.05
N LEU A 97 5.61 10.18 2.87
CA LEU A 97 6.34 10.32 1.61
C LEU A 97 6.65 11.79 1.27
N ARG A 98 5.77 12.73 1.64
CA ARG A 98 5.97 14.17 1.43
C ARG A 98 6.97 14.78 2.40
N SER A 99 6.87 14.40 3.67
CA SER A 99 7.52 15.12 4.76
C SER A 99 8.85 14.48 5.18
N PHE A 100 8.98 13.16 5.07
CA PHE A 100 10.17 12.42 5.52
C PHE A 100 10.97 11.83 4.34
N TYR A 101 10.90 12.44 3.15
CA TYR A 101 11.53 11.88 1.93
C TYR A 101 13.06 11.69 2.05
N CYS A 102 13.74 12.48 2.89
CA CYS A 102 15.15 12.34 3.21
C CYS A 102 15.45 11.14 4.14
N GLU A 103 14.47 10.68 4.92
CA GLU A 103 14.62 9.61 5.91
C GLU A 103 14.40 8.24 5.26
N THR A 104 15.43 7.75 4.59
CA THR A 104 15.34 6.54 3.75
C THR A 104 14.85 5.29 4.49
N GLY A 105 15.14 5.15 5.80
CA GLY A 105 14.64 4.07 6.65
C GLY A 105 13.12 4.14 6.82
N LEU A 106 12.61 5.29 7.26
CA LEU A 106 11.18 5.54 7.42
C LEU A 106 10.41 5.39 6.11
N ILE A 107 10.97 5.91 5.00
CA ILE A 107 10.35 5.78 3.68
C ILE A 107 10.28 4.32 3.24
N LYS A 108 11.32 3.52 3.51
CA LYS A 108 11.29 2.08 3.23
C LYS A 108 10.18 1.38 4.03
N ASP A 109 10.05 1.67 5.32
CA ASP A 109 9.00 1.06 6.17
C ASP A 109 7.59 1.51 5.75
N THR A 110 7.43 2.79 5.41
CA THR A 110 6.19 3.37 4.86
C THR A 110 5.76 2.65 3.58
N ILE A 111 6.70 2.38 2.69
CA ILE A 111 6.45 1.67 1.43
C ILE A 111 6.12 0.20 1.66
N GLN A 112 6.73 -0.44 2.66
CA GLN A 112 6.36 -1.80 3.04
C GLN A 112 4.93 -1.89 3.58
N LEU A 113 4.47 -0.88 4.33
CA LEU A 113 3.06 -0.78 4.73
C LEU A 113 2.15 -0.66 3.49
N LEU A 114 2.47 0.24 2.56
CA LEU A 114 1.69 0.39 1.32
C LEU A 114 1.58 -0.93 0.55
N ILE A 115 2.71 -1.62 0.32
CA ILE A 115 2.71 -2.91 -0.37
C ILE A 115 1.84 -3.93 0.38
N ALA A 116 1.90 -3.98 1.71
CA ALA A 116 1.08 -4.90 2.50
C ALA A 116 -0.44 -4.61 2.39
N LEU A 117 -0.83 -3.34 2.23
CA LEU A 117 -2.22 -2.97 1.96
C LEU A 117 -2.66 -3.34 0.53
N CYS A 118 -1.74 -3.34 -0.43
CA CYS A 118 -2.04 -3.66 -1.83
C CYS A 118 -1.98 -5.15 -2.18
N ASP A 119 -1.24 -5.96 -1.42
CA ASP A 119 -0.95 -7.37 -1.75
C ASP A 119 -2.16 -8.29 -1.58
N MET A 120 -3.10 -7.94 -0.70
CA MET A 120 -4.32 -8.72 -0.48
C MET A 120 -5.45 -8.24 -1.37
N LYS A 121 -6.09 -9.15 -2.13
CA LYS A 121 -7.18 -8.84 -3.05
C LYS A 121 -8.29 -7.98 -2.43
N GLU A 122 -8.78 -8.34 -1.24
CA GLU A 122 -9.88 -7.60 -0.58
C GLU A 122 -9.47 -6.17 -0.22
N LYS A 123 -8.23 -5.98 0.22
CA LYS A 123 -7.67 -4.66 0.53
C LYS A 123 -7.40 -3.87 -0.74
N GLY A 124 -6.86 -4.51 -1.76
CA GLY A 124 -6.63 -3.95 -3.09
C GLY A 124 -7.91 -3.35 -3.67
N SER A 125 -9.04 -4.08 -3.61
CA SER A 125 -10.34 -3.56 -4.07
C SER A 125 -10.80 -2.32 -3.29
N CYS A 126 -10.49 -2.20 -1.99
CA CYS A 126 -10.73 -0.98 -1.22
C CYS A 126 -9.80 0.16 -1.65
N VAL A 127 -8.53 -0.13 -1.92
CA VAL A 127 -7.54 0.87 -2.39
C VAL A 127 -7.95 1.43 -3.75
N VAL A 128 -8.43 0.60 -4.70
CA VAL A 128 -8.92 1.06 -6.03
C VAL A 128 -10.04 2.09 -5.89
N LYS A 129 -10.96 1.88 -4.93
CA LYS A 129 -12.08 2.79 -4.68
C LYS A 129 -11.62 4.12 -4.09
N SER A 130 -10.41 4.18 -3.52
CA SER A 130 -9.83 5.41 -2.99
C SER A 130 -8.96 6.09 -4.06
N ASP A 131 -9.17 7.38 -4.29
CA ASP A 131 -8.27 8.18 -5.15
C ASP A 131 -6.86 8.34 -4.56
N CYS A 132 -6.65 7.87 -3.33
CA CYS A 132 -5.45 8.11 -2.55
C CYS A 132 -4.20 7.46 -3.17
N LEU A 133 -4.31 6.27 -3.77
CA LEU A 133 -3.16 5.66 -4.47
C LEU A 133 -2.70 6.50 -5.67
N LEU A 134 -3.64 7.00 -6.48
CA LEU A 134 -3.32 7.85 -7.61
C LEU A 134 -2.74 9.20 -7.15
N ASN A 135 -3.23 9.75 -6.04
CA ASN A 135 -2.66 10.94 -5.43
C ASN A 135 -1.22 10.71 -4.96
N ILE A 136 -0.94 9.56 -4.34
CA ILE A 136 0.42 9.16 -3.94
C ILE A 136 1.33 9.05 -5.18
N ILE A 137 0.85 8.51 -6.30
CA ILE A 137 1.64 8.43 -7.53
C ILE A 137 1.85 9.81 -8.16
N LYS A 138 0.83 10.69 -8.14
CA LYS A 138 0.96 12.08 -8.57
C LYS A 138 1.99 12.85 -7.75
N LEU A 139 2.27 12.45 -6.50
CA LEU A 139 3.34 13.09 -5.73
C LEU A 139 4.70 12.95 -6.37
N GLN A 140 4.99 11.81 -6.99
CA GLN A 140 6.24 11.63 -7.72
C GLN A 140 6.40 12.64 -8.86
N SER A 141 5.29 13.10 -9.45
CA SER A 141 5.30 14.08 -10.54
C SER A 141 5.41 15.53 -10.06
N THR A 142 5.06 15.81 -8.82
CA THR A 142 5.04 17.17 -8.23
C THR A 142 6.26 17.46 -7.37
N MET A 143 6.92 16.43 -6.84
CA MET A 143 8.18 16.59 -6.12
C MET A 143 9.36 16.82 -7.07
N GLU A 144 10.40 17.49 -6.58
CA GLU A 144 11.64 17.70 -7.34
C GLU A 144 12.23 16.39 -7.86
N GLN A 145 12.82 16.43 -9.06
CA GLN A 145 13.40 15.24 -9.68
C GLN A 145 14.47 14.64 -8.76
N GLY A 146 14.21 13.40 -8.30
CA GLY A 146 15.13 12.69 -7.43
C GLY A 146 14.82 12.77 -5.94
N ALA A 147 13.83 13.58 -5.52
CA ALA A 147 13.48 13.73 -4.10
C ALA A 147 13.08 12.40 -3.45
N LEU A 148 12.32 11.55 -4.14
CA LEU A 148 11.97 10.23 -3.62
C LEU A 148 13.11 9.21 -3.81
N PRO A 149 13.50 8.49 -2.73
CA PRO A 149 14.45 7.39 -2.81
C PRO A 149 14.02 6.32 -3.82
N GLN A 150 14.98 5.63 -4.43
CA GLN A 150 14.70 4.59 -5.43
C GLN A 150 13.84 3.44 -4.89
N VAL A 151 13.96 3.15 -3.59
CA VAL A 151 13.10 2.17 -2.91
C VAL A 151 11.63 2.60 -2.90
N ALA A 152 11.36 3.90 -2.74
CA ALA A 152 10.01 4.44 -2.78
C ALA A 152 9.42 4.31 -4.18
N LYS A 153 10.15 4.75 -5.21
CA LYS A 153 9.71 4.64 -6.60
C LYS A 153 9.35 3.20 -6.97
N ARG A 154 10.25 2.24 -6.71
CA ARG A 154 10.01 0.82 -6.98
C ARG A 154 8.81 0.27 -6.21
N GLY A 155 8.65 0.66 -4.95
CA GLY A 155 7.53 0.24 -4.12
C GLY A 155 6.19 0.79 -4.57
N LEU A 156 6.14 2.06 -4.97
CA LEU A 156 4.95 2.69 -5.55
C LEU A 156 4.53 1.97 -6.84
N PHE A 157 5.48 1.66 -7.72
CA PHE A 157 5.21 0.87 -8.92
C PHE A 157 4.69 -0.53 -8.59
N LYS A 158 5.31 -1.21 -7.62
CA LYS A 158 4.84 -2.53 -7.17
C LYS A 158 3.40 -2.45 -6.64
N ALA A 159 3.10 -1.46 -5.80
CA ALA A 159 1.75 -1.23 -5.28
C ALA A 159 0.73 -1.00 -6.41
N LEU A 160 1.06 -0.17 -7.39
CA LEU A 160 0.21 0.07 -8.56
C LEU A 160 -0.13 -1.21 -9.33
N VAL A 161 0.87 -2.08 -9.56
CA VAL A 161 0.68 -3.36 -10.27
C VAL A 161 -0.15 -4.33 -9.44
N LEU A 162 0.11 -4.44 -8.13
CA LEU A 162 -0.68 -5.29 -7.23
C LEU A 162 -2.14 -4.88 -7.16
N VAL A 163 -2.40 -3.57 -7.12
CA VAL A 163 -3.76 -3.05 -7.16
C VAL A 163 -4.42 -3.32 -8.52
N GLY A 164 -3.70 -3.07 -9.62
CA GLY A 164 -4.20 -3.34 -10.97
C GLY A 164 -4.52 -4.82 -11.24
N SER A 165 -3.80 -5.76 -10.60
CA SER A 165 -4.13 -7.19 -10.68
C SER A 165 -5.34 -7.58 -9.82
N ALA A 166 -5.61 -6.83 -8.75
CA ALA A 166 -6.78 -7.01 -7.90
C ALA A 166 -8.08 -6.42 -8.49
N VAL A 167 -7.98 -5.46 -9.43
CA VAL A 167 -9.13 -4.86 -10.14
C VAL A 167 -9.85 -5.91 -11.00
N GLU A 168 -11.17 -5.88 -10.98
CA GLU A 168 -12.05 -6.71 -11.81
C GLU A 168 -11.85 -6.44 -13.31
N SER A 169 -12.04 -7.46 -14.15
CA SER A 169 -11.67 -7.40 -15.57
C SER A 169 -12.31 -6.25 -16.35
N GLN A 170 -13.52 -5.83 -15.96
CA GLN A 170 -14.25 -4.76 -16.65
C GLN A 170 -13.72 -3.35 -16.30
N ALA A 171 -13.31 -3.11 -15.05
CA ALA A 171 -12.79 -1.83 -14.59
C ALA A 171 -11.26 -1.69 -14.77
N ARG A 172 -10.59 -2.78 -15.19
CA ARG A 172 -9.14 -2.84 -15.34
C ARG A 172 -8.63 -1.91 -16.44
N ALA A 173 -9.35 -1.81 -17.56
CA ALA A 173 -8.96 -0.94 -18.67
C ALA A 173 -8.94 0.55 -18.26
N ASP A 174 -9.97 0.99 -17.56
CA ASP A 174 -10.10 2.36 -17.07
C ASP A 174 -9.03 2.70 -16.02
N TYR A 175 -8.78 1.78 -15.08
CA TYR A 175 -7.71 1.92 -14.10
C TYR A 175 -6.33 2.08 -14.76
N TRP A 176 -6.02 1.26 -15.76
CA TRP A 176 -4.74 1.36 -16.48
C TRP A 176 -4.66 2.64 -17.32
N ALA A 177 -5.75 3.08 -17.94
CA ALA A 177 -5.80 4.35 -18.66
C ALA A 177 -5.49 5.53 -17.72
N GLN A 178 -6.13 5.56 -16.56
CA GLN A 178 -5.92 6.60 -15.54
C GLN A 178 -4.50 6.55 -14.96
N SER A 179 -4.00 5.35 -14.66
CA SER A 179 -2.64 5.15 -14.11
C SER A 179 -1.56 5.53 -15.13
N ASN A 180 -1.73 5.15 -16.39
CA ASN A 180 -0.81 5.50 -17.46
C ASN A 180 -0.80 7.01 -17.71
N ALA A 181 -1.96 7.68 -17.66
CA ALA A 181 -2.02 9.14 -17.77
C ALA A 181 -1.17 9.82 -16.68
N VAL A 182 -1.25 9.35 -15.43
CA VAL A 182 -0.45 9.88 -14.31
C VAL A 182 1.05 9.58 -14.50
N LEU A 183 1.42 8.37 -14.93
CA LEU A 183 2.82 7.98 -15.13
C LEU A 183 3.48 8.69 -16.32
N VAL A 184 2.71 8.94 -17.39
CA VAL A 184 3.14 9.71 -18.56
C VAL A 184 3.28 11.18 -18.22
N ALA A 185 2.28 11.77 -17.53
CA ALA A 185 2.35 13.14 -17.04
C ALA A 185 3.54 13.35 -16.09
N GLY A 186 3.83 12.36 -15.23
CA GLY A 186 5.01 12.33 -14.36
C GLY A 186 6.33 11.97 -15.04
N ARG A 187 6.38 11.88 -16.38
CA ARG A 187 7.56 11.55 -17.19
C ARG A 187 8.28 10.25 -16.77
N CYS A 188 7.56 9.31 -16.17
CA CYS A 188 8.10 8.06 -15.65
C CYS A 188 8.03 6.89 -16.67
N MET A 189 7.52 7.16 -17.86
CA MET A 189 7.12 6.21 -18.90
C MET A 189 8.13 6.14 -20.07
N LEU A 190 9.41 5.88 -19.79
CA LEU A 190 10.34 5.42 -20.84
C LEU A 190 10.65 3.91 -20.77
N ARG A 191 10.06 3.17 -19.81
CA ARG A 191 10.40 1.75 -19.59
C ARG A 191 9.24 0.77 -19.43
N LEU A 192 8.00 1.26 -19.27
CA LEU A 192 6.84 0.40 -19.01
C LEU A 192 6.10 -0.03 -20.28
N SER A 193 6.10 0.81 -21.32
CA SER A 193 5.52 0.47 -22.62
C SER A 193 6.19 -0.74 -23.26
N SER A 194 7.51 -0.90 -23.11
CA SER A 194 8.25 -2.05 -23.65
C SER A 194 7.98 -3.37 -22.91
N LEU A 195 7.60 -3.33 -21.62
CA LEU A 195 7.32 -4.53 -20.83
C LEU A 195 5.87 -5.01 -20.99
N LEU A 196 4.91 -4.09 -21.05
CA LEU A 196 3.49 -4.45 -21.21
C LEU A 196 3.15 -4.87 -22.65
N LEU A 197 3.88 -4.38 -23.66
CA LEU A 197 3.71 -4.83 -25.06
C LEU A 197 4.43 -6.17 -25.34
N SER A 198 5.35 -6.61 -24.47
CA SER A 198 6.10 -7.87 -24.66
C SER A 198 5.32 -9.12 -24.25
N GLU A 199 4.27 -9.01 -23.43
CA GLU A 199 3.45 -10.16 -23.03
C GLU A 199 2.33 -10.50 -24.04
N GLY A 200 2.17 -9.70 -25.11
CA GLY A 200 1.13 -9.89 -26.12
C GLY A 200 1.55 -10.64 -27.39
N THR A 201 2.84 -10.92 -27.60
CA THR A 201 3.35 -11.43 -28.89
C THR A 201 4.46 -12.46 -28.76
N THR A 202 4.22 -13.60 -28.11
CA THR A 202 4.98 -14.84 -28.42
C THR A 202 4.13 -16.10 -28.26
N SER A 203 3.16 -16.29 -29.17
CA SER A 203 2.65 -17.62 -29.50
C SER A 203 2.85 -17.88 -30.98
N SER A 204 4.06 -18.32 -31.34
CA SER A 204 4.35 -19.31 -32.40
C SER A 204 5.84 -19.22 -32.76
N HIS A 205 6.66 -20.14 -32.26
CA HIS A 205 7.68 -20.81 -33.08
C HIS A 205 8.39 -21.91 -32.28
N VAL A 206 8.00 -23.14 -32.60
CA VAL A 206 8.79 -24.37 -32.74
C VAL A 206 10.19 -24.37 -32.09
N ARG A 207 10.32 -25.19 -31.04
CA ARG A 207 11.60 -25.66 -30.49
C ARG A 207 12.47 -26.27 -31.58
N LYS A 208 13.71 -25.80 -31.72
CA LYS A 208 14.84 -26.60 -32.23
C LYS A 208 15.78 -26.91 -31.06
N PRO A 209 16.28 -28.16 -30.94
CA PRO A 209 17.13 -28.57 -29.82
C PRO A 209 18.56 -28.02 -29.98
N LEU A 210 19.14 -27.63 -28.84
CA LEU A 210 20.53 -27.21 -28.71
C LEU A 210 21.45 -28.42 -28.92
N THR A 211 22.25 -28.41 -29.99
CA THR A 211 23.43 -29.27 -30.12
C THR A 211 24.60 -28.63 -29.38
N PHE A 212 25.04 -29.32 -28.33
CA PHE A 212 26.30 -29.07 -27.63
C PHE A 212 27.45 -29.48 -28.55
N ARG A 213 28.38 -28.58 -28.86
CA ARG A 213 29.66 -28.94 -29.48
C ARG A 213 30.79 -28.28 -28.69
N SER A 214 31.48 -29.11 -27.92
CA SER A 214 32.86 -28.95 -27.53
C SER A 214 33.71 -28.84 -28.81
N GLU A 215 34.73 -28.00 -28.89
CA GLU A 215 36.11 -28.29 -28.46
C GLU A 215 37.00 -27.16 -28.99
N PHE A 216 38.07 -26.89 -28.23
CA PHE A 216 39.40 -26.37 -28.61
C PHE A 216 39.52 -25.21 -29.61
#